data_AF-A0A7Y3FXP7-F1
#
_entry.id   AF-A0A7Y3FXP7-F1
#
_cell.length_a   1.000
_cell.length_b   1.000
_cell.length_c   1.000
_cell.angle_alpha   90.00
_cell.angle_beta   90.00
_cell.angle_gamma   90.00
#
_symmetry.space_group_name_H-M   'P 1'
#
loop_
_entity.id
_entity.type
_entity.pdbx_description
1 polymer ?
#
loop_
_entity_poly.entity_id
_entity_poly.type
_entity_poly.pdbx_seq_one_letter_code
_entity_poly.pdbx_strand_id
1 'polypeptide(L)'
;LISLAFRAGVKVDKVVDQLIGIGGEHPVFQEGGLVLSIPDAIARVLQRHYLDDKSPNGNHVGVGLMGEECPECGQTISFEEGCMTCHFCGFTKCG
;
A
#
# COMPACT_ATOMS: atom_id res chain seq x y z
N LEU A 1 16.58 9.83 2.67
CA LEU A 1 17.70 9.30 1.85
C LEU A 1 17.36 9.11 0.37
N ILE A 2 16.11 9.31 -0.06
CA ILE A 2 15.67 9.15 -1.46
C ILE A 2 16.45 10.08 -2.41
N SER A 3 16.64 11.35 -2.02
CA SER A 3 17.42 12.33 -2.80
C SER A 3 18.87 11.91 -3.03
N LEU A 4 19.50 11.28 -2.03
CA LEU A 4 20.86 10.76 -2.15
C LEU A 4 20.92 9.56 -3.11
N ALA A 5 19.93 8.67 -3.06
CA ALA A 5 19.83 7.53 -3.97
C ALA A 5 19.77 7.97 -5.43
N PHE A 6 18.95 8.97 -5.76
CA PHE A 6 18.91 9.52 -7.11
C PHE A 6 20.22 10.20 -7.52
N ARG A 7 20.85 10.95 -6.62
CA ARG A 7 22.16 11.57 -6.90
C ARG A 7 23.27 10.55 -7.11
N ALA A 8 23.18 9.39 -6.46
CA ALA A 8 24.10 8.27 -6.64
C ALA A 8 23.84 7.45 -7.92
N GLY A 9 22.83 7.82 -8.72
CA GLY A 9 22.49 7.12 -9.97
C GLY A 9 21.69 5.83 -9.76
N VAL A 10 21.06 5.65 -8.60
CA VAL A 10 20.14 4.52 -8.38
C VAL A 10 18.91 4.73 -9.26
N LYS A 11 18.53 3.67 -9.98
CA LYS A 11 17.37 3.70 -10.87
C LYS A 11 16.06 3.85 -10.09
N VAL A 12 15.08 4.50 -10.72
CA VAL A 12 13.78 4.78 -10.11
C VAL A 12 13.03 3.50 -9.75
N ASP A 13 13.12 2.44 -10.55
CA ASP A 13 12.50 1.14 -10.25
C ASP A 13 12.94 0.60 -8.89
N LYS A 14 14.24 0.65 -8.59
CA LYS A 14 14.80 0.18 -7.32
C LYS A 14 14.38 0.99 -6.13
N VAL A 15 14.14 2.29 -6.31
CA VAL A 15 13.64 3.15 -5.25
C VAL A 15 12.15 2.88 -5.01
N VAL A 16 11.36 2.68 -6.07
CA VAL A 16 9.93 2.35 -5.97
C VAL A 16 9.73 1.00 -5.29
N ASP A 17 10.46 -0.04 -5.70
CA ASP A 17 10.42 -1.39 -5.08
C ASP A 17 10.69 -1.37 -3.57
N GLN A 18 11.48 -0.41 -3.09
CA GLN A 18 11.79 -0.28 -1.67
C GLN A 18 10.73 0.51 -0.90
N LEU A 19 9.99 1.40 -1.57
CA LEU A 19 9.05 2.32 -0.93
C LEU A 19 7.60 1.83 -0.98
N ILE A 20 7.24 1.10 -2.04
CA ILE A 20 5.89 0.55 -2.21
C ILE A 20 5.60 -0.47 -1.11
N GLY A 21 4.41 -0.41 -0.52
CA GLY A 21 4.03 -1.34 0.54
C GLY A 21 4.54 -0.99 1.93
N ILE A 22 5.32 0.09 2.12
CA ILE A 22 5.71 0.53 3.46
C ILE A 22 4.45 1.00 4.20
N GLY A 23 4.09 0.29 5.27
CA GLY A 23 2.97 0.61 6.15
C GLY A 23 3.32 1.65 7.20
N GLY A 24 2.37 2.56 7.46
CA GLY A 24 2.40 3.50 8.57
C GLY A 24 1.28 3.25 9.57
N GLU A 25 1.25 4.01 10.65
CA GLU A 25 0.20 3.95 11.68
C GLU A 25 -1.18 4.42 11.16
N HIS A 26 -1.19 5.29 10.14
CA HIS A 26 -2.40 5.89 9.57
C HIS A 26 -2.48 5.68 8.05
N PRO A 27 -2.99 4.52 7.58
CA PRO A 27 -3.29 4.31 6.18
C PRO A 27 -4.53 5.14 5.77
N VAL A 28 -4.50 5.75 4.58
CA VAL A 28 -5.56 6.63 4.08
C VAL A 28 -6.01 6.19 2.69
N PHE A 29 -7.32 6.18 2.45
CA PHE A 29 -7.88 5.97 1.11
C PHE A 29 -7.89 7.30 0.36
N GLN A 30 -7.27 7.31 -0.82
CA GLN A 30 -7.24 8.46 -1.72
C GLN A 30 -7.59 8.04 -3.15
N GLU A 31 -7.84 9.02 -4.03
CA GLU A 31 -8.13 8.78 -5.44
C GLU A 31 -6.93 8.08 -6.11
N GLY A 32 -7.10 6.77 -6.38
CA GLY A 32 -6.05 5.88 -6.88
C GLY A 32 -5.59 4.78 -5.92
N GLY A 33 -6.32 4.55 -4.82
CA GLY A 33 -6.21 3.35 -3.96
C GLY A 33 -5.86 3.65 -2.51
N LEU A 34 -5.63 2.59 -1.74
CA LEU A 34 -5.18 2.69 -0.36
C LEU A 34 -3.72 3.11 -0.31
N VAL A 35 -3.43 4.24 0.32
CA VAL A 35 -2.08 4.71 0.59
C VAL A 35 -1.71 4.27 2.00
N LEU A 36 -0.70 3.42 2.11
CA LEU A 36 -0.33 2.81 3.40
C LEU A 36 0.46 3.75 4.30
N SER A 37 1.19 4.69 3.70
CA SER A 37 1.99 5.71 4.38
C SER A 37 2.53 6.76 3.39
N ILE A 38 3.25 7.77 3.90
CA ILE A 38 3.96 8.77 3.10
C ILE A 38 4.96 8.13 2.10
N PRO A 39 5.86 7.20 2.48
CA PRO A 39 6.76 6.58 1.51
C PRO A 39 6.01 5.76 0.44
N ASP A 40 4.93 5.07 0.78
CA ASP A 40 4.08 4.36 -0.20
C ASP A 40 3.46 5.34 -1.20
N ALA A 41 3.01 6.51 -0.73
CA ALA A 41 2.50 7.58 -1.61
C ALA A 41 3.57 8.05 -2.61
N ILE A 42 4.80 8.25 -2.15
CA ILE A 42 5.93 8.67 -3.00
C ILE A 42 6.21 7.58 -4.05
N ALA A 43 6.20 6.30 -3.67
CA ALA A 43 6.40 5.19 -4.59
C ALA A 43 5.36 5.20 -5.73
N ARG A 44 4.09 5.38 -5.38
CA ARG A 44 2.97 5.45 -6.35
C ARG A 44 3.13 6.61 -7.32
N VAL A 45 3.53 7.80 -6.84
CA VAL A 45 3.79 8.97 -7.69
C VAL A 45 4.96 8.71 -8.63
N LEU A 46 6.06 8.15 -8.11
CA LEU A 46 7.23 7.83 -8.92
C LEU A 46 6.91 6.79 -10.01
N GLN A 47 6.13 5.77 -9.68
CA GLN A 47 5.70 4.75 -10.62
C GLN A 47 4.90 5.36 -11.77
N ARG A 48 3.90 6.19 -11.47
CA ARG A 48 3.04 6.84 -12.48
C ARG A 48 3.79 7.80 -13.40
N HIS A 49 4.80 8.52 -12.89
CA HIS A 49 5.46 9.57 -13.66
C HIS A 49 6.76 9.14 -14.34
N TYR A 50 7.43 8.09 -13.85
CA TYR A 50 8.77 7.71 -14.32
C TYR A 50 8.86 6.28 -14.86
N LEU A 51 7.89 5.41 -14.60
CA LEU A 51 7.90 4.01 -15.04
C LEU A 51 6.80 3.67 -16.06
N ASP A 52 5.89 4.59 -16.36
CA ASP A 52 4.67 4.36 -17.16
C ASP A 52 4.86 4.40 -18.70
N ASP A 53 6.08 4.16 -19.23
CA ASP A 53 6.31 4.12 -20.69
C ASP A 53 6.13 2.72 -21.33
N LYS A 54 5.90 1.65 -20.54
CA LYS A 54 5.59 0.32 -21.13
C LYS A 54 4.63 -0.53 -20.30
N SER A 55 3.43 -0.66 -20.86
CA SER A 55 2.53 -1.82 -20.79
C SER A 55 1.88 -2.13 -19.42
N PRO A 56 0.54 -2.34 -19.38
CA PRO A 56 -0.26 -2.51 -18.17
C PRO A 56 -0.13 -3.93 -17.56
N ASN A 57 1.07 -4.50 -17.55
CA ASN A 57 1.32 -5.88 -17.14
C ASN A 57 2.57 -6.02 -16.26
N GLY A 58 2.94 -4.96 -15.56
CA GLY A 58 3.77 -5.06 -14.37
C GLY A 58 2.86 -5.57 -13.25
N ASN A 59 2.84 -6.89 -13.07
CA ASN A 59 2.17 -7.64 -12.02
C ASN A 59 1.77 -6.74 -10.86
N HIS A 60 0.54 -6.25 -10.93
CA HIS A 60 -0.04 -5.46 -9.87
C HIS A 60 -0.02 -6.39 -8.66
N VAL A 61 0.94 -6.21 -7.76
CA VAL A 61 0.57 -6.16 -6.34
C VAL A 61 -0.24 -4.86 -6.17
N GLY A 62 -1.35 -4.77 -6.91
CA GLY A 62 -2.54 -4.35 -6.27
C GLY A 62 -2.64 -5.30 -5.10
N VAL A 63 -2.54 -4.73 -3.91
CA VAL A 63 -3.54 -5.05 -2.90
C VAL A 63 -4.88 -4.63 -3.51
N GLY A 64 -5.28 -5.30 -4.59
CA GLY A 64 -6.58 -5.23 -5.18
C GLY A 64 -7.37 -6.07 -4.23
N LEU A 65 -7.99 -5.42 -3.25
CA LEU A 65 -9.23 -5.88 -2.66
C LEU A 65 -9.23 -7.39 -2.33
N MET A 66 -8.12 -7.93 -1.79
CA MET A 66 -8.20 -9.05 -0.86
C MET A 66 -8.53 -8.35 0.46
N GLY A 67 -9.76 -7.87 0.56
CA GLY A 67 -10.81 -8.77 1.00
C GLY A 67 -10.61 -8.93 2.49
N GLU A 68 -10.43 -7.80 3.19
CA GLU A 68 -10.73 -7.63 4.61
C GLU A 68 -10.45 -8.92 5.40
N GLU A 69 -9.19 -9.33 5.51
CA GLU A 69 -8.83 -10.59 6.20
C GLU A 69 -8.46 -10.26 7.66
N CYS A 70 -9.06 -10.94 8.65
CA CYS A 70 -8.66 -10.83 10.06
C CYS A 70 -7.18 -11.21 10.15
N PRO A 71 -6.31 -10.33 10.68
CA PRO A 71 -4.87 -10.62 10.80
C PRO A 71 -4.58 -11.81 11.73
N GLU A 72 -5.56 -12.26 12.51
CA GLU A 72 -5.43 -13.42 13.40
C GLU A 72 -5.98 -14.73 12.82
N CYS A 73 -6.94 -14.70 11.89
CA CYS A 73 -7.57 -15.93 11.38
C CYS A 73 -7.77 -16.02 9.87
N GLY A 74 -7.42 -14.97 9.11
CA GLY A 74 -7.57 -14.92 7.65
C GLY A 74 -9.02 -14.93 7.15
N GLN A 75 -10.00 -14.78 8.05
CA GLN A 75 -11.42 -14.73 7.69
C GLN A 75 -11.85 -13.30 7.38
N THR A 76 -12.91 -13.13 6.60
CA THR A 76 -13.52 -11.83 6.29
C THR A 76 -13.82 -11.00 7.57
N ILE A 77 -13.36 -9.75 7.60
CA ILE A 77 -13.52 -8.76 8.68
C ILE A 77 -14.53 -7.71 8.23
N SER A 78 -15.55 -7.44 9.03
CA SER A 78 -16.56 -6.41 8.75
C SER A 78 -16.06 -5.06 9.26
N PHE A 79 -16.44 -3.98 8.58
CA PHE A 79 -16.23 -2.63 9.08
C PHE A 79 -17.55 -2.08 9.64
N GLU A 80 -17.63 -1.98 10.97
CA GLU A 80 -18.80 -1.48 11.68
C GLU A 80 -18.39 -0.36 12.65
N GLU A 81 -19.13 0.75 12.63
CA GLU A 81 -18.97 1.88 13.58
C GLU A 81 -17.54 2.48 13.66
N GLY A 82 -16.76 2.43 12.58
CA GLY A 82 -15.38 2.93 12.57
C GLY A 82 -14.35 1.91 13.08
N CYS A 83 -14.78 0.67 13.30
CA CYS A 83 -13.94 -0.42 13.79
C CYS A 83 -13.93 -1.59 12.79
N MET A 84 -12.73 -2.15 12.57
CA MET A 84 -12.58 -3.41 11.85
C MET A 84 -12.84 -4.56 12.83
N THR A 85 -13.95 -5.28 12.64
CA THR A 85 -14.45 -6.33 13.53
C THR A 85 -14.48 -7.66 12.80
N CYS A 86 -13.89 -8.71 13.37
CA CYS A 86 -14.03 -10.05 12.81
C CYS A 86 -14.94 -10.89 13.69
N HIS A 87 -16.07 -11.34 13.11
CA HIS A 87 -17.03 -12.18 13.81
C HIS A 87 -16.56 -13.63 14.06
N PHE A 88 -15.38 -14.01 13.53
CA PHE A 88 -14.84 -15.37 13.65
C PHE A 88 -13.77 -15.48 14.74
N CYS A 89 -12.80 -14.54 14.77
CA CYS A 89 -11.70 -14.50 15.76
C CYS A 89 -12.00 -13.56 16.94
N GLY A 90 -12.98 -12.64 16.80
CA GLY A 90 -13.26 -11.59 17.79
C GLY A 90 -12.32 -10.39 17.73
N PHE A 91 -11.40 -10.35 16.77
CA PHE A 91 -10.48 -9.24 16.56
C PHE A 91 -11.26 -7.95 16.27
N THR A 92 -10.95 -6.89 17.01
CA THR A 92 -11.51 -5.55 16.82
C THR A 92 -10.39 -4.52 16.83
N LYS A 93 -10.32 -3.69 15.78
CA LYS A 93 -9.38 -2.56 15.70
C LYS A 93 -10.09 -1.32 15.21
N CYS A 94 -10.22 -0.34 16.09
CA CYS A 94 -10.90 0.91 15.80
C CYS A 94 -9.90 2.00 15.43
N GLY A 95 -10.29 2.86 14.48
CA GLY A 95 -9.50 4.01 14.01
C GLY A 95 -9.92 5.31 14.66
#